data_AF-V9GFK2-F1
#
_entry.id   AF-V9GFK2-F1
#
_cell.length_a   1.000
_cell.length_b   1.000
_cell.length_c   1.000
_cell.angle_alpha   90.00
_cell.angle_beta   90.00
_cell.angle_gamma   90.00
#
_symmetry.space_group_name_H-M   'P 1'
#
loop_
_entity.id
_entity.type
_entity.pdbx_description
1 polymer ?
#
loop_
_entity_poly.entity_id
_entity_poly.type
_entity_poly.pdbx_seq_one_letter_code
_entity_poly.pdbx_strand_id
1 'polypeptide(L)' 'MALGFEKVYLLQNPLNQVNSEIIATYVYRIGLLNANYSFATAVGLFNSVINLILLLTVNGLAKRITNNSIW' A
#
# COMPACT_ATOMS: atom_id res chain seq x y z
N MET A 1 1.04 -9.37 -4.67
CA MET A 1 2.18 -9.13 -5.59
C MET A 1 2.39 -7.63 -5.70
N ALA A 2 3.49 -7.11 -5.16
CA ALA A 2 3.78 -5.69 -4.98
C ALA A 2 4.24 -5.00 -6.29
N LEU A 3 3.47 -5.16 -7.37
CA LEU A 3 3.85 -4.78 -8.73
C LEU A 3 4.26 -3.29 -8.89
N GLY A 4 3.90 -2.42 -7.94
CA GLY A 4 4.33 -1.02 -7.91
C GLY A 4 5.59 -0.73 -7.09
N PHE A 5 5.85 -1.45 -6.00
CA PHE A 5 6.94 -1.11 -5.07
C PHE A 5 8.31 -1.35 -5.68
N GLU A 6 8.57 -2.58 -6.16
CA GLU A 6 9.89 -3.00 -6.62
C GLU A 6 10.35 -2.16 -7.81
N LYS A 7 9.44 -1.93 -8.77
CA LYS A 7 9.72 -1.14 -9.97
C LYS A 7 10.01 0.33 -9.64
N VAL A 8 9.25 0.91 -8.73
CA VAL A 8 9.45 2.32 -8.31
C VAL A 8 10.73 2.46 -7.51
N TYR A 9 11.02 1.52 -6.61
CA TYR A 9 12.24 1.54 -5.81
C TYR A 9 13.50 1.40 -6.66
N LEU A 10 13.50 0.49 -7.64
CA LEU A 10 14.68 0.23 -8.48
C LEU A 10 14.96 1.34 -9.51
N LEU A 11 13.93 2.09 -9.94
CA LEU A 11 14.06 3.18 -10.91
C LEU A 11 14.18 4.57 -10.23
N GLN A 12 14.13 4.63 -8.90
CA GLN A 12 14.30 5.87 -8.16
C GLN A 12 15.76 6.36 -8.21
N ASN A 13 15.92 7.66 -8.42
CA ASN A 13 17.19 8.37 -8.36
C ASN A 13 16.98 9.75 -7.70
N PRO A 14 18.04 10.44 -7.24
CA PRO A 14 17.91 11.69 -6.50
C PRO A 14 17.15 12.80 -7.25
N LEU A 15 17.16 12.77 -8.58
CA LEU A 15 16.48 13.76 -9.43
C LEU A 15 14.98 13.48 -9.59
N ASN A 16 14.54 12.21 -9.49
CA ASN A 16 13.13 11.83 -9.64
C ASN A 16 12.46 11.44 -8.31
N GLN A 17 13.21 11.40 -7.21
CA GLN A 17 12.75 10.91 -5.91
C GLN A 17 11.49 11.63 -5.43
N VAL A 18 11.44 12.96 -5.53
CA VAL A 18 10.29 13.78 -5.07
C VAL A 18 8.98 13.38 -5.75
N ASN A 19 9.02 13.02 -7.03
CA ASN A 19 7.84 12.70 -7.82
C ASN A 19 7.55 11.19 -7.88
N SER A 20 8.58 10.38 -7.64
CA SER A 20 8.51 8.91 -7.74
C SER A 20 8.27 8.26 -6.38
N GLU A 21 8.19 9.02 -5.30
CA GLU A 21 7.98 8.48 -3.96
C GLU A 21 6.52 8.06 -3.74
N ILE A 22 6.35 6.81 -3.34
CA ILE A 22 5.05 6.24 -2.99
C ILE A 22 5.07 5.81 -1.53
N ILE A 23 3.89 5.62 -0.93
CA ILE A 23 3.74 5.24 0.48
C ILE A 23 4.62 4.03 0.82
N ALA A 24 4.71 3.04 -0.07
CA ALA A 24 5.53 1.84 0.12
C ALA A 24 7.04 2.13 0.15
N THR A 25 7.57 3.00 -0.72
CA THR A 25 9.00 3.38 -0.72
C THR A 25 9.35 4.30 0.44
N TYR A 26 8.43 5.17 0.85
CA TYR A 26 8.61 6.01 2.04
C TYR A 26 8.68 5.18 3.33
N VAL A 27 7.72 4.26 3.52
CA VAL A 27 7.67 3.37 4.69
C VAL A 27 8.89 2.45 4.73
N TYR A 28 9.34 1.95 3.58
CA TYR A 28 10.59 1.18 3.48
C TYR A 28 11.79 2.03 3.95
N ARG A 29 11.91 3.28 3.50
CA ARG A 29 13.01 4.17 3.89
C ARG A 29 12.97 4.51 5.39
N ILE A 30 11.83 4.91 5.93
CA ILE A 30 11.73 5.29 7.34
C ILE A 30 11.82 4.05 8.26
N GLY A 31 11.22 2.94 7.85
CA GLY A 31 11.14 1.72 8.64
C GLY A 31 12.42 0.90 8.69
N LEU A 32 12.99 0.62 7.52
CA LEU A 32 14.15 -0.26 7.40
C LEU A 32 15.46 0.53 7.35
N LEU A 33 15.54 1.64 6.58
CA LEU A 33 16.78 2.41 6.48
C LEU A 33 17.03 3.31 7.70
N ASN A 34 15.98 3.86 8.33
CA ASN A 34 16.11 4.67 9.55
C ASN A 34 15.81 3.88 10.84
N ALA A 35 15.68 2.55 10.75
CA ALA A 35 15.37 1.64 11.86
C ALA A 35 14.12 2.00 12.70
N ASN A 36 13.18 2.79 12.14
CA ASN A 36 11.94 3.15 12.83
C ASN A 36 10.83 2.12 12.57
N TYR A 37 10.98 0.95 13.19
CA TYR A 37 10.05 -0.18 13.02
C TYR A 37 8.64 0.12 13.54
N SER A 38 8.51 0.92 14.59
CA SER A 38 7.20 1.29 15.15
C SER A 38 6.37 2.11 14.16
N PHE A 39 6.99 3.10 13.50
CA PHE A 39 6.31 3.88 12.47
C PHE A 39 5.91 3.01 11.27
N ALA A 40 6.83 2.16 10.80
CA ALA A 40 6.55 1.31 9.65
C ALA A 40 5.45 0.28 9.89
N THR A 41 5.43 -0.31 11.08
CA THR A 41 4.35 -1.24 11.49
C THR A 41 3.01 -0.52 11.64
N ALA A 42 2.98 0.68 12.22
CA ALA A 42 1.75 1.48 12.33
C ALA A 42 1.17 1.83 10.95
N VAL A 43 2.02 2.27 10.01
CA VAL A 43 1.57 2.57 8.64
C VAL A 43 1.13 1.30 7.90
N GLY A 44 1.83 0.18 8.10
CA GLY A 44 1.42 -1.13 7.56
C GLY A 44 0.06 -1.60 8.06
N LEU A 45 -0.22 -1.42 9.35
CA LEU A 45 -1.52 -1.72 9.95
C LEU A 45 -2.62 -0.83 9.35
N PHE A 46 -2.37 0.48 9.26
CA PHE A 46 -3.31 1.43 8.66
C PHE A 46 -3.66 1.08 7.21
N ASN A 47 -2.65 0.72 6.41
CA ASN A 47 -2.86 0.29 5.03
C ASN A 47 -3.72 -0.99 4.95
N SER A 48 -3.51 -1.94 5.87
CA SER A 48 -4.32 -3.15 5.96
C SER A 48 -5.78 -2.85 6.31
N VAL A 49 -6.04 -1.92 7.22
CA VAL A 49 -7.39 -1.48 7.58
C VAL A 49 -8.10 -0.82 6.39
N ILE A 50 -7.40 0.06 5.66
CA ILE A 50 -7.97 0.69 4.46
C ILE A 50 -8.35 -0.38 3.43
N ASN A 51 -7.44 -1.32 3.15
CA ASN A 51 -7.73 -2.40 2.20
C ASN A 51 -8.91 -3.26 2.63
N LEU A 52 -9.07 -3.52 3.94
CA LEU A 52 -10.20 -4.27 4.47
C LEU A 52 -11.53 -3.51 4.28
N ILE A 53 -11.56 -2.21 4.57
CA ILE A 53 -12.75 -1.37 4.32
C ILE A 53 -13.08 -1.36 2.81
N LEU A 54 -12.07 -1.21 1.96
CA LEU A 54 -12.22 -1.17 0.52
C LEU A 54 -12.74 -2.51 -0.03
N LEU A 55 -12.24 -3.63 0.49
CA LEU A 55 -12.74 -4.96 0.17
C LEU A 55 -14.19 -5.15 0.61
N LEU A 56 -14.54 -4.77 1.84
CA LEU A 56 -15.90 -4.92 2.36
C LEU A 56 -16.90 -4.07 1.58
N THR A 57 -16.53 -2.84 1.23
CA THR A 57 -17.37 -1.94 0.43
C THR A 57 -17.55 -2.45 -1.00
N VAL A 58 -16.46 -2.84 -1.67
CA VAL A 58 -16.54 -3.43 -3.02
C VAL A 58 -17.34 -4.73 -3.00
N ASN A 59 -17.13 -5.61 -2.01
CA ASN A 59 -17.91 -6.85 -1.87
C ASN A 59 -19.40 -6.56 -1.65
N GLY A 60 -19.73 -5.57 -0.81
CA GLY A 60 -21.11 -5.14 -0.58
C GLY A 60 -21.78 -4.58 -1.83
N LEU A 61 -21.06 -3.78 -2.63
CA LEU A 61 -21.54 -3.26 -3.90
C LEU A 61 -21.69 -4.37 -4.96
N ALA A 62 -20.68 -5.23 -5.09
CA ALA A 62 -20.71 -6.37 -6.03
C ALA A 62 -21.88 -7.30 -5.73
N LYS A 63 -22.15 -7.59 -4.45
CA LYS A 63 -23.29 -8.43 -4.04
C LYS A 63 -24.64 -7.81 -4.42
N ARG A 64 -24.76 -6.48 -4.43
CA ARG A 64 -25.98 -5.77 -4.84
C ARG A 64 -26.16 -5.66 -6.34
N ILE A 65 -25.07 -5.57 -7.10
CA ILE A 65 -25.10 -5.34 -8.55
C ILE A 65 -25.15 -6.66 -9.33
N THR A 66 -24.34 -7.64 -8.94
CA THR A 66 -24.13 -8.87 -9.72
C THR A 66 -24.86 -10.07 -9.10
N ASN A 67 -25.47 -9.91 -7.92
CA ASN A 67 -26.12 -10.97 -7.13
C ASN A 67 -25.23 -12.20 -6.84
N ASN A 68 -23.92 -12.06 -7.07
CA ASN A 68 -22.90 -13.08 -6.87
C ASN A 68 -21.87 -12.51 -5.90
N SER A 69 -21.74 -13.12 -4.73
CA SER A 69 -20.65 -12.82 -3.81
C SER A 69 -19.36 -13.47 -4.31
N ILE A 70 -18.21 -12.91 -3.94
CA ILE A 70 -16.92 -13.59 -4.01
C ILE A 70 -16.86 -14.64 -2.89
N TRP A 71 -17.80 -15.59 -2.93
CA TRP A 71 -17.96 -16.85 -2.19
C TRP A 71 -19.24 -17.51 -2.70
#